data_AF-A0A8J7B7V1-F1
#
_entry.id   AF-A0A8J7B7V1-F1
#
_cell.length_a   1.000
_cell.length_b   1.000
_cell.length_c   1.000
_cell.angle_alpha   90.00
_cell.angle_beta   90.00
_cell.angle_gamma   90.00
#
_symmetry.space_group_name_H-M   'P 1'
#
loop_
_entity.id
_entity.type
_entity.pdbx_description
1 polymer ?
#
loop_
_entity_poly.entity_id
_entity_poly.type
_entity_poly.pdbx_seq_one_letter_code
_entity_poly.pdbx_strand_id
1 'polypeptide(L)'
;MFDHRKERLIQAFHRSLWQGEKYERINEARNQAEDILGEKISYGSPLTKLVDEAMEAAVVRVASSLIAQPETTHQAYNRLVDLLNRQPTLGVRSSTSVLQQAYSTPIPIAYLASVLAGITAETTVYEPTAGNGALLVAANPANVIANELNGDRFSELRTRGYRQLTQYDASRYRPDSAVDVVITNPPFGVVLRMAKSNALSFLAIAEEPGKLTRRSPCVP
;
A
#
# COMPACT_ATOMS: atom_id res chain seq x y z
N MET A 1 -12.68 -10.78 11.40
CA MET A 1 -13.78 -10.01 12.03
C MET A 1 -13.57 -8.56 11.63
N PHE A 2 -14.56 -7.88 11.06
CA PHE A 2 -14.40 -6.49 10.63
C PHE A 2 -14.30 -5.60 11.88
N ASP A 3 -13.19 -4.89 12.04
CA ASP A 3 -13.01 -3.99 13.19
C ASP A 3 -13.73 -2.66 12.92
N HIS A 4 -14.93 -2.53 13.50
CA HIS A 4 -15.73 -1.32 13.42
C HIS A 4 -15.02 -0.09 14.02
N ARG A 5 -14.08 -0.27 14.96
CA ARG A 5 -13.28 0.85 15.49
C ARG A 5 -12.34 1.38 14.42
N LYS A 6 -11.59 0.50 13.75
CA LYS A 6 -10.66 0.87 12.68
C LYS A 6 -11.38 1.60 11.55
N GLU A 7 -12.52 1.08 11.09
CA GLU A 7 -13.27 1.72 10.00
C GLU A 7 -13.78 3.13 10.40
N ARG A 8 -14.27 3.32 11.62
CA ARG A 8 -14.69 4.65 12.11
C ARG A 8 -13.54 5.66 12.08
N LEU A 9 -12.34 5.23 12.49
CA LEU A 9 -11.14 6.06 12.43
C LEU A 9 -10.74 6.38 10.98
N ILE A 10 -10.72 5.36 10.10
CA ILE A 10 -10.39 5.55 8.68
C ILE A 10 -11.33 6.58 8.05
N GLN A 11 -12.63 6.47 8.30
CA GLN A 11 -13.62 7.40 7.74
C GLN A 11 -13.45 8.83 8.27
N ALA A 12 -13.11 8.99 9.54
CA ALA A 12 -12.86 10.30 10.12
C ALA A 12 -11.59 10.94 9.55
N PHE A 13 -10.47 10.22 9.53
CA PHE A 13 -9.21 10.71 8.95
C PHE A 13 -9.34 10.98 7.46
N HIS A 14 -10.04 10.12 6.73
CA HIS A 14 -10.35 10.35 5.31
C HIS A 14 -11.10 11.68 5.14
N ARG A 15 -12.15 11.94 5.93
CA ARG A 15 -12.92 13.19 5.86
C ARG A 15 -12.04 14.41 6.14
N SER A 16 -11.28 14.38 7.23
CA SER A 16 -10.34 15.44 7.60
C SER A 16 -9.34 15.74 6.48
N LEU A 17 -8.65 14.72 5.99
CA LEU A 17 -7.68 14.84 4.90
C LEU A 17 -8.35 15.26 3.58
N TRP A 18 -9.55 14.80 3.27
CA TRP A 18 -10.30 15.21 2.08
C TRP A 18 -10.65 16.70 2.12
N GLN A 19 -10.95 17.22 3.32
CA GLN A 19 -11.28 18.63 3.55
C GLN A 19 -10.03 19.54 3.62
N GLY A 20 -8.83 18.99 3.48
CA GLY A 20 -7.58 19.75 3.51
C GLY A 20 -7.00 19.96 4.92
N GLU A 21 -7.54 19.31 5.95
CA GLU A 21 -6.92 19.33 7.27
C GLU A 21 -5.52 18.73 7.22
N LYS A 22 -4.66 19.23 8.11
CA LYS A 22 -3.27 18.82 8.26
C LYS A 22 -3.06 18.31 9.69
N TYR A 23 -2.39 17.17 9.80
CA TYR A 23 -1.88 16.65 11.05
C TYR A 23 -0.39 16.96 11.11
N GLU A 24 0.01 17.96 11.88
CA GLU A 24 1.44 18.28 12.05
C GLU A 24 2.15 17.21 12.87
N ARG A 25 1.42 16.60 13.82
CA ARG A 25 1.97 15.61 14.75
C ARG A 25 1.01 14.44 14.91
N ILE A 26 1.58 13.27 15.19
CA ILE A 26 0.77 12.06 15.46
C ILE A 26 -0.19 12.22 16.64
N ASN A 27 0.10 13.13 17.58
CA ASN A 27 -0.78 13.40 18.72
C ASN A 27 -2.11 14.03 18.31
N GLU A 28 -2.18 14.77 17.21
CA GLU A 28 -3.44 15.34 16.72
C GLU A 28 -4.37 14.22 16.21
N ALA A 29 -3.82 13.27 15.45
CA ALA A 29 -4.55 12.08 15.01
C ALA A 29 -4.99 11.21 16.21
N ARG A 30 -4.16 11.10 17.24
CA ARG A 30 -4.51 10.38 18.48
C ARG A 30 -5.62 11.08 19.25
N ASN A 31 -5.56 12.41 19.43
CA ASN A 31 -6.61 13.16 20.11
C ASN A 31 -7.96 12.98 19.40
N GLN A 32 -7.99 13.11 18.07
CA GLN A 32 -9.20 12.86 17.30
C GLN A 32 -9.70 11.41 17.47
N ALA A 33 -8.79 10.44 17.52
CA ALA A 33 -9.14 9.05 17.77
C ALA A 33 -9.68 8.82 19.20
N GLU A 34 -9.16 9.52 20.22
CA GLU A 34 -9.70 9.49 21.58
C GLU A 34 -11.16 9.98 21.59
N ASP A 35 -11.44 11.10 20.91
CA ASP A 35 -12.79 11.66 20.81
C ASP A 35 -13.76 10.71 20.11
N ILE A 36 -13.31 10.04 19.04
CA ILE A 36 -14.13 9.07 18.29
C ILE A 36 -14.37 7.81 19.10
N LEU A 37 -13.34 7.28 19.76
CA LEU A 37 -13.42 6.00 20.47
C LEU A 37 -13.99 6.12 21.88
N GLY A 38 -13.96 7.32 22.48
CA GLY A 38 -14.34 7.54 23.87
C GLY A 38 -13.36 6.93 24.87
N GLU A 39 -12.10 6.71 24.47
CA GLU A 39 -11.07 6.03 25.26
C GLU A 39 -9.73 6.76 25.09
N LYS A 40 -8.97 6.89 26.18
CA LYS A 40 -7.63 7.48 26.15
C LYS A 40 -6.61 6.58 25.46
N ILE A 41 -5.79 7.16 24.59
CA ILE A 41 -4.77 6.45 23.82
C ILE A 41 -3.39 6.74 24.43
N SER A 42 -3.00 5.86 25.36
CA SER A 42 -1.69 5.90 25.98
C SER A 42 -0.60 5.41 25.01
N TYR A 43 0.60 6.00 25.11
CA TYR A 43 1.76 5.57 24.33
C TYR A 43 2.07 4.09 24.54
N GLY A 44 2.32 3.35 23.46
CA GLY A 44 2.63 1.92 23.49
C GLY A 44 1.42 0.99 23.67
N SER A 45 0.20 1.54 23.76
CA SER A 45 -1.02 0.72 23.78
C SER A 45 -1.34 0.12 22.40
N PRO A 46 -2.10 -0.99 22.31
CA PRO A 46 -2.58 -1.52 21.03
C PRO A 46 -3.34 -0.48 20.19
N LEU A 47 -3.97 0.51 20.83
CA LEU A 47 -4.69 1.59 20.16
C LEU A 47 -3.78 2.53 19.39
N THR A 48 -2.50 2.68 19.75
CA THR A 48 -1.58 3.49 18.95
C THR A 48 -1.38 2.87 17.56
N LYS A 49 -1.22 1.55 17.50
CA LYS A 49 -1.08 0.82 16.24
C LYS A 49 -2.37 0.88 15.41
N LEU A 50 -3.53 0.77 16.07
CA LEU A 50 -4.82 0.93 15.41
C LEU A 50 -4.97 2.30 14.73
N VAL A 51 -4.57 3.38 15.41
CA VAL A 51 -4.58 4.75 14.87
C VAL A 51 -3.61 4.89 13.70
N ASP A 52 -2.39 4.42 13.84
CA ASP A 52 -1.37 4.51 12.79
C ASP A 52 -1.85 3.77 11.52
N GLU A 53 -2.34 2.54 11.66
CA GLU A 53 -2.89 1.77 10.53
C GLU A 53 -4.14 2.40 9.91
N ALA A 54 -5.02 2.99 10.74
CA ALA A 54 -6.20 3.69 10.24
C ALA A 54 -5.82 4.95 9.45
N MET A 55 -4.80 5.69 9.91
CA MET A 55 -4.28 6.86 9.20
C MET A 55 -3.64 6.46 7.86
N GLU A 56 -2.81 5.41 7.83
CA GLU A 56 -2.22 4.92 6.58
C GLU A 56 -3.28 4.47 5.58
N ALA A 57 -4.30 3.74 6.02
CA ALA A 57 -5.42 3.33 5.17
C ALA A 57 -6.23 4.53 4.66
N ALA A 58 -6.50 5.53 5.52
CA ALA A 58 -7.20 6.75 5.14
C ALA A 58 -6.43 7.53 4.06
N VAL A 59 -5.11 7.68 4.22
CA VAL A 59 -4.23 8.31 3.23
C VAL A 59 -4.33 7.62 1.88
N VAL A 60 -4.28 6.27 1.83
CA VAL A 60 -4.42 5.53 0.57
C VAL A 60 -5.80 5.77 -0.06
N ARG A 61 -6.88 5.75 0.72
CA ARG A 61 -8.24 5.99 0.23
C ARG A 61 -8.40 7.40 -0.35
N VAL A 62 -7.90 8.43 0.35
CA VAL A 62 -7.91 9.82 -0.13
C VAL A 62 -7.09 9.94 -1.42
N ALA A 63 -5.92 9.30 -1.48
CA ALA A 63 -5.08 9.29 -2.67
C ALA A 63 -5.81 8.72 -3.89
N SER A 64 -6.48 7.57 -3.75
CA SER A 64 -7.29 6.99 -4.84
C SER A 64 -8.38 7.95 -5.32
N SER A 65 -9.06 8.65 -4.41
CA SER A 65 -10.06 9.66 -4.78
C SER A 65 -9.46 10.89 -5.46
N LEU A 66 -8.27 11.35 -5.04
CA LEU A 66 -7.59 12.50 -5.63
C LEU A 66 -7.11 12.23 -7.05
N ILE A 67 -6.63 11.02 -7.35
CA ILE A 67 -6.12 10.65 -8.67
C ILE A 67 -7.18 10.18 -9.66
N ALA A 68 -8.44 10.05 -9.23
CA ALA A 68 -9.57 9.81 -10.13
C ALA A 68 -10.05 11.10 -10.84
N GLN A 69 -9.58 12.27 -10.41
CA GLN A 69 -10.00 13.59 -10.89
C GLN A 69 -8.96 14.46 -11.64
N PRO A 70 -7.65 14.12 -11.73
CA PRO A 70 -6.66 15.01 -12.31
C PRO A 70 -6.67 14.94 -13.84
N GLU A 71 -6.28 16.04 -14.49
CA GLU A 71 -6.17 16.11 -15.95
C GLU A 71 -4.82 15.57 -16.45
N THR A 72 -3.80 15.56 -15.59
CA THR A 72 -2.43 15.12 -15.94
C THR A 72 -1.73 14.40 -14.79
N THR A 73 -0.72 13.59 -15.11
CA THR A 73 0.17 12.93 -14.14
C THR A 73 0.84 13.93 -13.19
N HIS A 74 1.25 15.10 -13.69
CA HIS A 74 1.92 16.12 -12.86
C HIS A 74 0.95 16.74 -11.83
N GLN A 75 -0.28 17.05 -12.25
CA GLN A 75 -1.31 17.52 -11.32
C GLN A 75 -1.65 16.47 -10.26
N ALA A 76 -1.79 15.20 -10.67
CA ALA A 76 -2.00 14.08 -9.75
C ALA A 76 -0.87 14.00 -8.72
N TYR A 77 0.38 14.00 -9.18
CA TYR A 77 1.57 13.96 -8.32
C TYR A 77 1.58 15.12 -7.31
N ASN A 78 1.33 16.36 -7.75
CA ASN A 78 1.32 17.52 -6.85
C ASN A 78 0.23 17.41 -5.77
N ARG A 79 -0.96 16.91 -6.11
CA ARG A 79 -2.03 16.65 -5.12
C ARG A 79 -1.63 15.57 -4.12
N LEU A 80 -0.92 14.53 -4.56
CA LEU A 80 -0.41 13.49 -3.67
C LEU A 80 0.73 13.99 -2.77
N VAL A 81 1.60 14.89 -3.27
CA VAL A 81 2.63 15.54 -2.45
C VAL A 81 1.99 16.43 -1.39
N ASP A 82 0.96 17.18 -1.75
CA ASP A 82 0.16 17.94 -0.78
C ASP A 82 -0.45 17.03 0.30
N LEU A 83 -1.07 15.91 -0.09
CA LEU A 83 -1.60 14.92 0.85
C LEU A 83 -0.49 14.36 1.78
N LEU A 84 0.68 14.04 1.24
CA LEU A 84 1.83 13.57 2.01
C LEU A 84 2.30 14.61 3.04
N ASN A 85 2.21 15.90 2.72
CA ASN A 85 2.56 16.99 3.64
C ASN A 85 1.50 17.25 4.71
N ARG A 86 0.28 16.69 4.54
CA ARG A 86 -0.84 16.84 5.47
C ARG A 86 -1.05 15.64 6.39
N GLN A 87 -0.50 14.47 6.07
CA GLN A 87 -0.47 13.35 7.01
C GLN A 87 0.53 13.62 8.15
N PRO A 88 0.33 13.00 9.34
CA PRO A 88 1.33 13.11 10.39
C PRO A 88 2.63 12.45 9.95
N THR A 89 3.74 12.79 10.61
CA THR A 89 5.02 12.10 10.44
C THR A 89 4.93 10.68 11.02
N LEU A 90 4.30 9.78 10.26
CA LEU A 90 4.17 8.36 10.54
C LEU A 90 5.55 7.73 10.26
N GLY A 91 6.34 7.50 11.30
CA GLY A 91 7.42 6.51 11.19
C GLY A 91 8.85 6.98 10.93
N VAL A 92 9.24 8.24 11.14
CA VAL A 92 10.69 8.54 11.16
C VAL A 92 11.38 7.95 12.42
N ARG A 93 10.65 7.67 13.52
CA ARG A 93 11.27 7.29 14.81
C ARG A 93 10.50 6.35 15.73
N SER A 94 9.56 5.52 15.25
CA SER A 94 9.05 4.42 16.08
C SER A 94 9.95 3.19 15.90
N SER A 95 10.65 2.80 16.96
CA SER A 95 11.51 1.60 17.02
C SER A 95 10.82 0.31 16.55
N THR A 96 9.49 0.27 16.58
CA THR A 96 8.66 -0.84 16.09
C THR A 96 8.55 -0.94 14.56
N SER A 97 8.54 0.18 13.83
CA SER A 97 8.49 0.18 12.35
C SER A 97 9.82 -0.30 11.74
N VAL A 98 10.92 -0.01 12.43
CA VAL A 98 12.26 -0.55 12.11
C VAL A 98 12.32 -2.05 12.37
N LEU A 99 11.69 -2.54 13.45
CA LEU A 99 11.65 -3.96 13.82
C LEU A 99 10.78 -4.80 12.88
N GLN A 100 9.69 -4.24 12.32
CA GLN A 100 8.78 -4.96 11.42
C GLN A 100 9.09 -4.76 9.93
N GLN A 101 10.12 -3.95 9.59
CA GLN A 101 10.63 -3.75 8.22
C GLN A 101 9.57 -3.34 7.19
N ALA A 102 8.41 -2.88 7.64
CA ALA A 102 7.28 -2.48 6.81
C ALA A 102 7.33 -0.96 6.63
N TYR A 103 8.27 -0.46 5.83
CA TYR A 103 8.20 0.93 5.40
C TYR A 103 7.10 1.06 4.35
N SER A 104 6.03 1.80 4.70
CA SER A 104 4.98 2.17 3.75
C SER A 104 5.58 2.97 2.59
N THR A 105 5.30 2.58 1.35
CA THR A 105 5.72 3.33 0.16
C THR A 105 5.01 4.70 0.17
N PRO A 106 5.73 5.83 0.19
CA PRO A 106 5.10 7.14 0.14
C PRO A 106 4.18 7.25 -1.08
N ILE A 107 2.95 7.71 -0.87
CA ILE A 107 1.91 7.72 -1.92
C ILE A 107 2.35 8.39 -3.24
N PRO A 108 3.07 9.53 -3.25
CA PRO A 108 3.55 10.11 -4.50
C PRO A 108 4.48 9.18 -5.28
N ILE A 109 5.34 8.44 -4.57
CA ILE A 109 6.25 7.46 -5.17
C ILE A 109 5.46 6.25 -5.67
N ALA A 110 4.49 5.78 -4.89
CA ALA A 110 3.66 4.66 -5.28
C ALA A 110 2.87 4.95 -6.57
N TYR A 111 2.31 6.15 -6.68
CA TYR A 111 1.64 6.61 -7.90
C TYR A 111 2.59 6.68 -9.10
N LEU A 112 3.77 7.29 -8.95
CA LEU A 112 4.76 7.33 -10.03
C LEU A 112 5.24 5.93 -10.45
N ALA A 113 5.38 5.01 -9.50
CA ALA A 113 5.69 3.61 -9.80
C ALA A 113 4.61 2.99 -10.69
N SER A 114 3.32 3.19 -10.38
CA SER A 114 2.23 2.72 -11.23
C SER A 114 2.26 3.33 -12.64
N VAL A 115 2.56 4.63 -12.74
CA VAL A 115 2.67 5.33 -14.03
C VAL A 115 3.84 4.78 -14.86
N LEU A 116 5.02 4.61 -14.24
CA LEU A 116 6.21 4.08 -14.90
C LEU A 116 6.04 2.61 -15.30
N ALA A 117 5.23 1.85 -14.57
CA ALA A 117 4.86 0.48 -14.88
C ALA A 117 3.76 0.36 -15.95
N GLY A 118 3.29 1.47 -16.53
CA GLY A 118 2.25 1.44 -17.55
C GLY A 118 0.89 0.92 -17.05
N ILE A 119 0.60 1.04 -15.75
CA ILE A 119 -0.68 0.60 -15.18
C ILE A 119 -1.79 1.55 -15.64
N THR A 120 -2.79 0.96 -16.31
CA THR A 120 -4.00 1.62 -16.82
C THR A 120 -5.25 0.96 -16.24
N ALA A 121 -6.44 1.38 -16.68
CA ALA A 121 -7.70 0.79 -16.23
C ALA A 121 -7.88 -0.65 -16.73
N GLU A 122 -7.19 -1.02 -17.81
CA GLU A 122 -7.24 -2.32 -18.48
C GLU A 122 -6.15 -3.29 -17.99
N THR A 123 -5.09 -2.78 -17.36
CA THR A 123 -3.95 -3.58 -16.91
C THR A 123 -4.33 -4.52 -15.77
N THR A 124 -4.00 -5.80 -15.90
CA THR A 124 -4.05 -6.77 -14.79
C THR A 124 -2.79 -6.68 -13.94
N VAL A 125 -2.97 -6.54 -12.63
CA VAL A 125 -1.88 -6.24 -11.69
C VAL A 125 -1.84 -7.27 -10.58
N TYR A 126 -0.65 -7.75 -10.25
CA TYR A 126 -0.39 -8.53 -9.04
C TYR A 126 0.51 -7.76 -8.07
N GLU A 127 0.05 -7.64 -6.82
CA GLU A 127 0.86 -7.15 -5.70
C GLU A 127 0.95 -8.31 -4.65
N PRO A 128 2.14 -8.89 -4.41
CA PRO A 128 2.35 -10.03 -3.52
C PRO A 128 2.46 -9.70 -2.00
N THR A 129 2.66 -8.44 -1.63
CA THR A 129 2.89 -7.90 -0.28
C THR A 129 2.15 -6.57 -0.06
N ALA A 130 0.82 -6.58 -0.16
CA ALA A 130 0.04 -5.38 -0.53
C ALA A 130 0.06 -4.24 0.48
N GLY A 131 0.37 -4.53 1.74
CA GLY A 131 0.35 -3.55 2.81
C GLY A 131 -1.04 -2.92 2.90
N ASN A 132 -1.10 -1.58 2.86
CA ASN A 132 -2.36 -0.83 2.82
C ASN A 132 -2.86 -0.54 1.39
N GLY A 133 -2.20 -1.09 0.36
CA GLY A 133 -2.57 -0.92 -1.04
C GLY A 133 -1.99 0.33 -1.71
N ALA A 134 -0.91 0.92 -1.17
CA ALA A 134 -0.32 2.15 -1.73
C ALA A 134 0.10 1.99 -3.20
N LEU A 135 0.79 0.90 -3.56
CA LEU A 135 1.22 0.61 -4.94
C LEU A 135 0.06 0.29 -5.90
N LEU A 136 -1.12 0.03 -5.35
CA LEU A 136 -2.34 -0.29 -6.10
C LEU A 136 -3.24 0.94 -6.29
N VAL A 137 -2.82 2.11 -5.80
CA VAL A 137 -3.68 3.32 -5.74
C VAL A 137 -4.27 3.71 -7.10
N ALA A 138 -3.50 3.52 -8.19
CA ALA A 138 -3.87 3.86 -9.57
C ALA A 138 -4.40 2.66 -10.39
N ALA A 139 -4.38 1.44 -9.83
CA ALA A 139 -4.87 0.26 -10.54
C ALA A 139 -6.39 0.17 -10.43
N ASN A 140 -7.05 -0.33 -11.48
CA ASN A 140 -8.47 -0.67 -11.40
C ASN A 140 -8.66 -1.89 -10.47
N PRO A 141 -9.39 -1.78 -9.35
CA PRO A 141 -9.54 -2.88 -8.39
C PRO A 141 -10.05 -4.18 -9.02
N ALA A 142 -10.95 -4.10 -10.02
CA ALA A 142 -11.50 -5.26 -10.71
C ALA A 142 -10.44 -6.08 -11.49
N ASN A 143 -9.24 -5.52 -11.69
CA ASN A 143 -8.11 -6.14 -12.37
C ASN A 143 -6.93 -6.45 -11.43
N VAL A 144 -7.10 -6.25 -10.12
CA VAL A 144 -6.05 -6.44 -9.11
C VAL A 144 -6.17 -7.82 -8.44
N ILE A 145 -5.06 -8.55 -8.45
CA ILE A 145 -4.79 -9.64 -7.52
C ILE A 145 -3.85 -9.10 -6.43
N ALA A 146 -4.25 -9.23 -5.18
CA ALA A 146 -3.44 -8.79 -4.04
C ALA A 146 -3.20 -9.94 -3.05
N ASN A 147 -2.05 -9.93 -2.40
CA ASN A 147 -1.74 -10.83 -1.29
C ASN A 147 -1.24 -10.02 -0.09
N GLU A 148 -1.81 -10.25 1.09
CA GLU A 148 -1.43 -9.56 2.32
C GLU A 148 -1.49 -10.50 3.53
N LEU A 149 -0.32 -10.74 4.14
CA LEU A 149 -0.15 -11.69 5.23
C LEU A 149 -0.76 -11.20 6.56
N ASN A 150 -0.74 -9.89 6.83
CA ASN A 150 -1.27 -9.31 8.05
C ASN A 150 -2.81 -9.26 8.02
N GLY A 151 -3.46 -9.86 9.02
CA GLY A 151 -4.92 -9.94 9.13
C GLY A 151 -5.66 -8.60 9.17
N ASP A 152 -5.07 -7.59 9.82
CA ASP A 152 -5.69 -6.28 10.00
C ASP A 152 -5.68 -5.46 8.70
N ARG A 153 -4.57 -5.53 7.96
CA ARG A 153 -4.45 -4.91 6.63
C ARG A 153 -5.29 -5.65 5.60
N PHE A 154 -5.24 -6.97 5.60
CA PHE A 154 -6.08 -7.80 4.73
C PHE A 154 -7.58 -7.53 4.92
N SER A 155 -8.03 -7.37 6.17
CA SER A 155 -9.44 -7.05 6.46
C SER A 155 -9.86 -5.70 5.90
N GLU A 156 -8.95 -4.72 5.87
CA GLU A 156 -9.18 -3.45 5.18
C GLU A 156 -9.24 -3.66 3.67
N LEU A 157 -8.26 -4.35 3.08
CA LEU A 157 -8.16 -4.49 1.62
C LEU A 157 -9.37 -5.19 1.01
N ARG A 158 -10.08 -6.02 1.78
CA ARG A 158 -11.37 -6.62 1.37
C ARG A 158 -12.43 -5.57 0.98
N THR A 159 -12.33 -4.36 1.50
CA THR A 159 -13.25 -3.25 1.17
C THR A 159 -12.97 -2.61 -0.18
N ARG A 160 -11.84 -2.93 -0.83
CA ARG A 160 -11.36 -2.26 -2.04
C ARG A 160 -11.93 -2.82 -3.35
N GLY A 161 -12.63 -3.96 -3.30
CA GLY A 161 -13.21 -4.59 -4.49
C GLY A 161 -12.19 -5.25 -5.41
N TYR A 162 -11.07 -5.73 -4.87
CA TYR A 162 -10.06 -6.45 -5.66
C TYR A 162 -10.62 -7.74 -6.27
N ARG A 163 -10.24 -8.02 -7.51
CA ARG A 163 -10.57 -9.28 -8.23
C ARG A 163 -10.29 -10.51 -7.38
N GLN A 164 -9.13 -10.51 -6.73
CA GLN A 164 -8.72 -11.56 -5.82
C GLN A 164 -7.85 -10.97 -4.71
N LEU A 165 -8.13 -11.39 -3.47
CA LEU A 165 -7.33 -11.03 -2.31
C LEU A 165 -7.01 -12.29 -1.51
N THR A 166 -5.73 -12.51 -1.24
CA THR A 166 -5.19 -13.71 -0.59
C THR A 166 -4.32 -13.37 0.62
N GLN A 167 -4.06 -14.36 1.47
CA GLN A 167 -3.28 -14.23 2.71
C GLN A 167 -2.28 -15.39 2.83
N TYR A 168 -1.46 -15.56 1.81
CA TYR A 168 -0.44 -16.60 1.72
C TYR A 168 0.97 -16.04 1.94
N ASP A 169 1.92 -16.95 2.21
CA ASP A 169 3.35 -16.64 2.21
C ASP A 169 3.79 -16.28 0.79
N ALA A 170 4.10 -15.00 0.57
CA ALA A 170 4.49 -14.43 -0.72
C ALA A 170 5.79 -15.04 -1.30
N SER A 171 6.63 -15.70 -0.47
CA SER A 171 7.83 -16.39 -0.97
C SER A 171 7.51 -17.71 -1.69
N ARG A 172 6.28 -18.21 -1.54
CA ARG A 172 5.81 -19.49 -2.10
C ARG A 172 4.59 -19.35 -2.99
N TYR A 173 3.76 -18.37 -2.70
CA TYR A 173 2.53 -18.13 -3.43
C TYR A 173 2.77 -17.32 -4.70
N ARG A 174 2.07 -17.69 -5.76
CA ARG A 174 1.89 -16.92 -6.98
C ARG A 174 0.46 -17.15 -7.48
N PRO A 175 -0.17 -16.18 -8.15
CA PRO A 175 -1.47 -16.41 -8.77
C PRO A 175 -1.37 -17.47 -9.87
N ASP A 176 -2.46 -18.22 -10.08
CA ASP A 176 -2.55 -19.22 -11.14
C ASP A 176 -2.69 -18.58 -12.53
N SER A 177 -3.22 -17.35 -12.58
CA SER A 177 -3.36 -16.55 -13.79
C SER A 177 -2.16 -15.63 -13.98
N ALA A 178 -1.68 -15.53 -15.21
CA ALA A 178 -0.74 -14.49 -15.59
C ALA A 178 -1.37 -13.10 -15.42
N VAL A 179 -0.53 -12.11 -15.16
CA VAL A 179 -0.88 -10.69 -15.08
C VAL A 179 0.06 -9.89 -15.98
N ASP A 180 -0.36 -8.71 -16.39
CA ASP A 180 0.45 -7.81 -17.22
C ASP A 180 1.61 -7.20 -16.41
N VAL A 181 1.35 -6.85 -15.15
CA VAL A 181 2.31 -6.18 -14.27
C VAL A 181 2.36 -6.84 -12.90
N VAL A 182 3.57 -7.12 -12.42
CA VAL A 182 3.84 -7.35 -11.00
C VAL A 182 4.49 -6.09 -10.44
N ILE A 183 3.87 -5.51 -9.41
CA ILE A 183 4.38 -4.34 -8.70
C ILE A 183 4.49 -4.69 -7.22
N THR A 184 5.64 -4.41 -6.59
CA THR A 184 5.84 -4.80 -5.19
C THR A 184 6.88 -3.97 -4.47
N ASN A 185 6.66 -3.75 -3.18
CA ASN A 185 7.65 -3.27 -2.24
C ASN A 185 7.86 -4.35 -1.16
N PRO A 186 8.66 -5.39 -1.44
CA PRO A 186 8.79 -6.53 -0.55
C PRO A 186 9.46 -6.10 0.78
N PRO A 187 9.21 -6.83 1.88
CA PRO A 187 9.90 -6.56 3.14
C PRO A 187 11.42 -6.67 2.96
N PHE A 188 12.16 -5.62 3.32
CA PHE A 188 13.61 -5.60 3.21
C PHE A 188 14.25 -6.08 4.52
N GLY A 189 14.49 -7.39 4.61
CA GLY A 189 15.20 -7.99 5.72
C GLY A 189 15.71 -9.38 5.45
N VAL A 190 16.97 -9.61 5.82
CA VAL A 190 17.48 -10.96 6.08
C VAL A 190 16.72 -11.52 7.28
N VAL A 191 15.85 -12.49 7.06
CA VAL A 191 15.72 -13.57 8.05
C VAL A 191 17.10 -14.21 8.06
N LEU A 192 17.87 -13.97 9.12
CA LEU A 192 19.17 -14.56 9.37
C LEU A 192 18.99 -16.09 9.58
N ARG A 193 18.64 -16.81 8.53
CA ARG A 193 19.02 -18.21 8.38
C ARG A 193 20.45 -18.18 7.89
N MET A 194 21.36 -18.80 8.62
CA MET A 194 22.72 -19.07 8.16
C MET A 194 22.67 -19.83 6.82
N ALA A 195 22.65 -19.09 5.72
CA ALA A 195 22.97 -19.54 4.37
C ALA A 195 23.10 -18.30 3.49
N LYS A 196 24.30 -18.12 2.93
CA LYS A 196 24.72 -17.04 2.04
C LYS A 196 23.67 -16.74 0.95
N SER A 197 23.32 -15.46 0.76
CA SER A 197 23.12 -14.85 -0.57
C SER A 197 22.86 -13.34 -0.49
N ASN A 198 23.21 -12.67 -1.59
CA ASN A 198 23.49 -11.25 -1.71
C ASN A 198 22.24 -10.35 -1.73
N ALA A 199 22.41 -9.16 -1.15
CA ALA A 199 21.43 -8.07 -1.15
C ALA A 199 21.23 -7.50 -2.57
N LEU A 200 19.97 -7.23 -2.93
CA LEU A 200 19.57 -6.42 -4.08
C LEU A 200 18.35 -5.58 -3.69
N SER A 201 18.54 -4.26 -3.63
CA SER A 201 17.51 -3.27 -3.39
C SER A 201 16.96 -2.77 -4.73
N PHE A 202 15.76 -3.20 -5.10
CA PHE A 202 15.02 -2.68 -6.26
C PHE A 202 13.52 -2.65 -5.96
N LEU A 203 12.86 -1.52 -6.23
CA LEU A 203 11.44 -1.52 -6.59
C LEU A 203 11.36 -2.35 -7.88
N ALA A 204 10.81 -3.56 -7.78
CA ALA A 204 10.68 -4.43 -8.94
C ALA A 204 9.38 -4.07 -9.66
N ILE A 205 9.53 -3.43 -10.83
CA ILE A 205 8.51 -3.36 -11.87
C ILE A 205 8.95 -4.38 -12.90
N ALA A 206 8.24 -5.50 -12.99
CA ALA A 206 8.50 -6.51 -14.02
C ALA A 206 7.42 -6.39 -15.11
N GLU A 207 7.84 -6.01 -16.31
CA GLU A 207 7.06 -6.24 -17.54
C GLU A 207 7.52 -7.58 -18.14
N GLU A 208 6.62 -8.54 -18.31
CA GLU A 208 6.90 -9.73 -19.12
C GLU A 208 6.57 -9.44 -20.60
N PRO A 209 7.54 -9.50 -21.53
CA PRO A 209 7.24 -9.36 -22.94
C PRO A 209 6.58 -10.65 -23.44
N GLY A 210 5.31 -10.55 -23.81
CA GLY A 210 4.64 -11.56 -24.62
C GLY A 210 5.44 -11.81 -25.91
N LYS A 211 6.09 -12.97 -26.01
CA LYS A 211 6.32 -13.78 -27.22
C LYS A 211 7.15 -15.03 -26.89
N LEU A 212 6.47 -16.12 -26.55
CA LEU A 212 7.08 -17.44 -26.58
C LEU A 212 6.86 -18.11 -27.94
N THR A 213 7.96 -18.23 -28.69
CA THR A 213 8.28 -19.23 -29.73
C THR A 213 7.63 -19.12 -31.12
N ARG A 214 8.36 -18.49 -32.05
CA ARG A 214 8.64 -19.17 -33.33
C ARG A 214 10.00 -19.84 -33.20
N ARG A 215 10.02 -21.18 -33.20
CA ARG A 215 11.23 -21.96 -33.42
C ARG A 215 11.69 -21.70 -34.85
N SER A 216 12.92 -21.24 -35.03
CA SER A 216 13.65 -21.43 -36.28
C SER A 216 14.80 -22.42 -36.01
N PRO A 217 15.05 -23.37 -36.92
CA PRO A 217 15.93 -24.50 -36.67
C PRO A 217 17.39 -24.08 -36.74
N CYS A 218 18.22 -24.71 -35.90
CA CYS A 218 19.66 -24.74 -36.10
C CYS A 218 19.97 -25.40 -37.44
N VAL A 219 20.82 -24.76 -38.24
CA VAL A 219 21.57 -25.42 -39.31
C VAL A 219 23.05 -25.24 -38.95
N PRO A 220 23.87 -26.29 -39.04
CA PRO A 220 25.27 -26.29 -38.62
C PRO A 220 26.16 -25.37 -39.46
#